data_AF-A0A9K3LIL4-F1
#
_entry.id   AF-A0A9K3LIL4-F1
#
_cell.length_a   1.000
_cell.length_b   1.000
_cell.length_c   1.000
_cell.angle_alpha   90.00
_cell.angle_beta   90.00
_cell.angle_gamma   90.00
#
_symmetry.space_group_name_H-M   'P 1'
#
loop_
_entity.id
_entity.type
_entity.pdbx_description
1 polymer ?
#
loop_
_entity_poly.entity_id
_entity_poly.type
_entity_poly.pdbx_seq_one_letter_code
_entity_poly.pdbx_strand_id
1 'polypeptide(L)'
;MSSSAKAYLSIQAISAPSQRVFIAASILIEKKRNRLDPEFAGKMLFLAENWDLHEKDLQDMLLAAPEQQEEQVQGSEPRAAN
;
A
#
# COMPACT_ATOMS: atom_id res chain seq x y z
N MET A 1 25.89 7.70 0.05
CA MET A 1 25.21 8.84 0.72
C MET A 1 24.88 8.41 2.15
N SER A 2 25.31 9.17 3.16
CA SER A 2 25.12 8.81 4.58
C SER A 2 23.64 8.82 4.99
N SER A 3 23.28 8.03 6.00
CA SER A 3 21.90 7.90 6.54
C SER A 3 21.26 9.26 6.87
N SER A 4 22.03 10.21 7.41
CA SER A 4 21.54 11.54 7.78
C SER A 4 21.11 12.38 6.59
N ALA A 5 21.81 12.29 5.44
CA ALA A 5 21.48 13.06 4.25
C ALA A 5 20.09 12.70 3.69
N LYS A 6 19.69 11.42 3.81
CA LYS A 6 18.35 10.97 3.39
C LYS A 6 17.25 11.58 4.25
N ALA A 7 17.45 11.63 5.57
CA ALA A 7 16.47 12.19 6.50
C ALA A 7 16.23 13.68 6.28
N TYR A 8 17.29 14.45 5.99
CA TYR A 8 17.13 15.87 5.65
C TYR A 8 16.45 16.09 4.30
N LEU A 9 16.75 15.27 3.29
CA LEU A 9 16.12 15.36 1.97
C LEU A 9 14.64 14.95 1.97
N SER A 10 14.20 14.14 2.93
CA SER A 10 12.79 13.76 3.09
C SER A 10 11.92 14.84 3.73
N ILE A 11 12.52 15.88 4.33
CA ILE A 11 11.78 17.00 4.89
C ILE A 11 11.33 17.89 3.73
N GLN A 12 10.02 18.00 3.53
CA GLN A 12 9.48 18.93 2.54
C GLN A 12 9.80 20.37 2.96
N ALA A 13 10.43 21.11 2.05
CA ALA A 13 10.76 22.53 2.26
C ALA A 13 9.52 23.45 2.26
N ILE A 14 8.36 22.95 1.82
CA ILE A 14 7.14 23.75 1.60
C ILE A 14 5.94 23.04 2.24
N SER A 15 5.06 23.81 2.87
CA SER A 15 3.82 23.33 3.50
C SER A 15 2.71 22.93 2.52
N ALA A 16 2.90 23.05 1.20
CA ALA A 16 1.86 22.84 0.21
C ALA A 16 1.25 21.41 0.26
N PRO A 17 2.02 20.34 0.48
CA PRO A 17 1.45 19.00 0.60
C PRO A 17 0.61 18.82 1.87
N SER A 18 1.04 19.39 3.01
CA SER A 18 0.24 19.35 4.23
C SER A 18 -1.02 20.22 4.13
N GLN A 19 -0.96 21.37 3.44
CA GLN A 19 -2.14 22.18 3.15
C GLN A 19 -3.19 21.42 2.35
N ARG A 20 -2.79 20.62 1.36
CA ARG A 20 -3.70 19.77 0.59
C ARG A 20 -4.44 18.78 1.48
N VAL A 21 -3.72 18.12 2.40
CA VAL A 21 -4.29 17.20 3.40
C VAL A 21 -5.26 17.93 4.32
N PHE A 22 -4.90 19.12 4.81
CA PHE A 22 -5.77 19.94 5.66
C PHE A 22 -7.06 20.39 4.97
N ILE A 23 -7.01 20.71 3.66
CA ILE A 23 -8.19 21.07 2.88
C ILE A 23 -9.11 19.85 2.69
N ALA A 24 -8.55 18.68 2.39
CA ALA A 24 -9.34 17.46 2.28
C ALA A 24 -10.01 17.09 3.63
N ALA A 25 -9.27 17.19 4.72
CA ALA A 25 -9.78 16.98 6.08
C ALA A 25 -10.90 17.97 6.42
N SER A 26 -10.72 19.27 6.09
CA SER A 26 -11.71 20.29 6.42
C SER A 26 -13.03 20.03 5.69
N ILE A 27 -13.00 19.57 4.44
CA ILE A 27 -14.21 19.20 3.69
C ILE A 27 -14.97 18.04 4.36
N LEU A 28 -14.25 17.04 4.88
CA LEU A 28 -14.85 15.88 5.56
C LEU A 28 -15.48 16.26 6.90
N ILE A 29 -14.79 17.09 7.68
CA ILE A 29 -15.22 17.49 9.03
C ILE A 29 -16.30 18.57 8.96
N GLU A 30 -16.33 19.37 7.90
CA GLU A 30 -17.19 20.54 7.84
C GLU A 30 -18.68 20.17 7.90
N LYS A 31 -19.35 20.83 8.85
CA LYS A 31 -20.74 20.58 9.25
C LYS A 31 -21.76 20.80 8.14
N LYS A 32 -21.42 21.61 7.14
CA LYS A 32 -22.29 21.92 5.99
C LYS A 32 -22.29 20.82 4.92
N ARG A 33 -21.26 19.98 4.86
CA ARG A 33 -21.06 19.01 3.78
C ARG A 33 -21.23 17.57 4.24
N ASN A 34 -20.37 17.10 5.16
CA ASN A 34 -20.33 15.67 5.51
C ASN A 34 -20.41 15.39 7.00
N ARG A 35 -20.08 16.38 7.85
CA ARG A 35 -20.21 16.34 9.32
C ARG A 35 -19.70 15.02 9.92
N LEU A 36 -18.60 14.51 9.37
CA LEU A 36 -17.96 13.32 9.87
C LEU A 36 -17.36 13.62 11.25
N ASP A 37 -17.36 12.62 12.12
CA ASP A 37 -16.60 12.71 13.36
C ASP A 37 -15.10 12.92 13.04
N PRO A 38 -14.40 13.87 13.67
CA PRO A 38 -13.01 14.19 13.35
C PRO A 38 -12.06 13.00 13.50
N GLU A 39 -12.31 12.11 14.46
CA GLU A 39 -11.48 10.92 14.66
C GLU A 39 -11.63 9.96 13.48
N PHE A 40 -12.86 9.77 13.01
CA PHE A 40 -13.15 8.94 11.86
C PHE A 40 -12.67 9.58 10.54
N ALA A 41 -12.81 10.90 10.39
CA ALA A 41 -12.29 11.64 9.23
C ALA A 41 -10.76 11.51 9.11
N GLY A 42 -10.05 11.58 10.24
CA GLY A 42 -8.60 11.38 10.28
C GLY A 42 -8.20 9.97 9.81
N LYS A 43 -8.91 8.93 10.27
CA LYS A 43 -8.66 7.54 9.84
C LYS A 43 -8.92 7.36 8.34
N MET A 44 -10.01 7.93 7.83
CA MET A 44 -10.33 7.87 6.39
C MET A 44 -9.28 8.58 5.54
N LEU A 45 -8.83 9.76 5.97
CA LEU A 45 -7.81 10.53 5.28
C LEU A 45 -6.45 9.82 5.29
N PHE A 46 -6.10 9.19 6.42
CA PHE A 46 -4.90 8.37 6.52
C PHE A 46 -4.94 7.18 5.55
N LEU A 47 -6.07 6.47 5.48
CA LEU A 47 -6.23 5.38 4.51
C LEU A 47 -6.12 5.88 3.08
N ALA A 48 -6.76 7.00 2.74
CA ALA A 48 -6.74 7.56 1.40
C ALA A 48 -5.33 7.97 0.93
N GLU A 49 -4.54 8.62 1.79
CA GLU A 49 -3.17 9.06 1.43
C GLU A 49 -2.17 7.89 1.32
N ASN A 50 -2.42 6.77 2.01
CA ASN A 50 -1.51 5.61 2.01
C ASN A 50 -1.99 4.47 1.10
N TRP A 51 -3.17 4.58 0.50
CA TRP A 51 -3.76 3.53 -0.31
C TRP A 51 -2.87 3.13 -1.49
N ASP A 52 -2.34 4.10 -2.23
CA ASP A 52 -1.49 3.85 -3.41
C ASP A 52 -0.17 3.14 -3.06
N LEU A 53 0.35 3.37 -1.86
CA LEU A 53 1.55 2.69 -1.36
C LEU A 53 1.20 1.24 -0.99
N HIS A 54 0.12 1.07 -0.24
CA HIS A 54 -0.35 -0.25 0.17
C HIS A 54 -0.79 -1.12 -1.03
N GLU A 55 -1.38 -0.52 -2.07
CA GLU A 55 -1.76 -1.22 -3.29
C GLU A 55 -0.53 -1.74 -4.04
N LYS A 56 0.53 -0.96 -4.13
CA LYS A 56 1.80 -1.39 -4.72
C LYS A 56 2.43 -2.53 -3.93
N ASP A 57 2.47 -2.43 -2.60
CA ASP A 57 2.98 -3.49 -1.75
C ASP A 57 2.20 -4.81 -1.92
N LEU A 58 0.88 -4.72 -2.09
CA LEU A 58 0.02 -5.88 -2.37
C LEU A 58 0.27 -6.45 -3.76
N GLN A 59 0.45 -5.60 -4.79
CA GLN A 59 0.78 -6.04 -6.14
C GLN A 59 2.14 -6.72 -6.18
N ASP A 60 3.16 -6.14 -5.53
CA ASP A 60 4.50 -6.71 -5.43
C ASP A 60 4.49 -8.05 -4.69
N MET A 61 3.70 -8.17 -3.61
CA MET A 61 3.51 -9.44 -2.90
C MET A 61 2.80 -10.50 -3.76
N LEU A 62 1.79 -10.10 -4.53
CA LEU A 62 1.05 -10.99 -5.43
C LEU A 62 1.93 -11.47 -6.59
N LEU A 63 2.76 -10.59 -7.15
CA LEU A 63 3.75 -10.91 -8.20
C LEU A 63 4.92 -11.77 -7.67
N ALA A 64 5.25 -11.66 -6.39
CA ALA A 64 6.30 -12.45 -5.74
C ALA A 64 5.82 -13.83 -5.25
N ALA A 65 4.53 -14.13 -5.35
CA ALA A 65 4.01 -15.45 -5.01
C ALA A 65 4.58 -16.48 -6.01
N PRO A 66 5.32 -17.51 -5.56
CA PRO A 66 5.82 -18.53 -6.45
C PRO A 66 4.62 -19.31 -7.01
N GLU A 67 4.50 -19.36 -8.34
CA GLU A 67 3.61 -20.33 -8.97
C GLU A 67 3.96 -21.72 -8.43
N GLN A 68 2.98 -22.38 -7.83
CA GLN A 68 3.12 -23.74 -7.35
C GLN A 68 3.50 -24.61 -8.56
N GLN A 69 4.77 -25.02 -8.61
CA GLN A 69 5.27 -25.92 -9.62
C GLN A 69 4.40 -27.19 -9.58
N GLU A 70 3.72 -27.44 -10.69
CA GLU A 70 2.99 -28.68 -10.93
C GLU A 70 3.90 -29.85 -10.57
N GLU A 71 3.47 -30.56 -9.54
CA GLU A 71 4.13 -31.72 -8.98
C GLU A 71 4.35 -32.74 -10.11
N GLN A 72 5.62 -32.98 -10.45
CA GLN A 72 5.99 -34.05 -11.37
C GLN A 72 5.59 -35.38 -10.76
N VAL A 73 4.45 -35.92 -11.20
CA VAL A 73 4.11 -37.33 -10.96
C VAL A 73 4.96 -38.17 -11.90
N GLN A 74 6.19 -38.45 -11.47
CA GLN A 74 7.06 -39.44 -12.07
C GLN A 74 6.53 -40.84 -11.70
N GLY A 75 5.51 -41.29 -12.43
CA GLY A 75 5.02 -42.67 -12.38
C GLY A 75 5.97 -43.59 -13.13
N SER A 76 6.94 -44.16 -12.43
CA SER A 76 7.72 -45.30 -12.93
C SER A 76 6.83 -46.55 -13.00
N GLU A 77 6.39 -46.95 -14.20
CA GLU A 77 5.83 -48.28 -14.41
C GLU A 77 6.94 -49.28 -14.80
N PRO A 78 7.06 -50.43 -14.11
CA PRO A 78 8.07 -51.43 -14.42
C PRO A 78 7.68 -52.23 -15.67
N ARG A 79 8.69 -52.48 -16.52
CA ARG A 79 8.64 -53.39 -17.67
C ARG A 79 8.01 -54.74 -17.29
N ALA A 80 6.82 -55.02 -17.82
CA ALA A 80 6.29 -56.38 -17.88
C ALA A 80 6.89 -57.09 -19.09
N ALA A 81 7.57 -58.20 -18.82
CA ALA A 81 8.04 -59.15 -19.82
C ALA A 81 6.85 -59.89 -20.45
N ASN A 82 6.82 -59.96 -21.78
CA ASN A 82 6.25 -61.04 -22.58
C ASN A 82 6.94 -61.07 -23.94
#